data_AF-A0ABD0N2W6-F1
#
_entry.id   AF-A0ABD0N2W6-F1
#
_cell.length_a   1.000
_cell.length_b   1.000
_cell.length_c   1.000
_cell.angle_alpha   90.00
_cell.angle_beta   90.00
_cell.angle_gamma   90.00
#
_symmetry.space_group_name_H-M   'P 1'
#
loop_
_entity.id
_entity.type
_entity.pdbx_description
1 polymer ?
#
loop_
_entity_poly.entity_id
_entity_poly.type
_entity_poly.pdbx_seq_one_letter_code
_entity_poly.pdbx_strand_id
1 'polypeptide(L)' 'NHVNNVCSMWGNFHFKTFDGDFYRFKGMCEYKLVYDCKDPSPWFSVHVKRMEDTNKSESPEISR' A
#
# COMPACT_ATOMS: atom_id res chain seq x y z
N ASN A 1 -8.76 -3.34 21.35
CA ASN A 1 -7.92 -4.12 20.41
C ASN A 1 -7.64 -3.28 19.17
N HIS A 2 -6.55 -2.50 19.16
CA HIS A 2 -6.25 -1.52 18.10
C HIS A 2 -5.76 -2.17 16.79
N VAL A 3 -5.22 -3.39 16.85
CA VAL A 3 -4.52 -4.07 15.75
C VAL A 3 -5.45 -4.55 14.62
N ASN A 4 -6.76 -4.65 14.88
CA ASN A 4 -7.72 -5.18 13.91
C ASN A 4 -8.08 -4.17 12.82
N ASN A 5 -7.86 -2.87 13.03
CA ASN A 5 -8.29 -1.81 12.12
C ASN A 5 -7.09 -1.10 11.46
N VAL A 6 -5.95 -1.78 11.33
CA VAL A 6 -4.71 -1.22 10.77
C VAL A 6 -4.39 -1.92 9.45
N CYS A 7 -4.45 -1.18 8.35
CA CYS A 7 -3.89 -1.62 7.07
C CYS A 7 -2.36 -1.63 7.16
N SER A 8 -1.73 -2.70 6.68
CA SER A 8 -0.28 -2.90 6.79
C SER A 8 0.28 -3.53 5.52
N MET A 9 1.53 -3.21 5.18
CA MET A 9 2.29 -3.87 4.12
C MET A 9 3.66 -4.28 4.68
N TRP A 10 4.15 -5.44 4.29
CA TRP A 10 5.47 -5.91 4.70
C TRP A 10 6.14 -6.79 3.64
N GLY A 11 7.47 -6.69 3.58
CA GLY A 11 8.34 -7.57 2.78
C GLY A 11 7.92 -7.73 1.31
N ASN A 12 7.88 -9.00 0.87
CA ASN A 12 7.66 -9.44 -0.51
C ASN A 12 6.17 -9.37 -0.91
N PHE A 13 5.65 -8.15 -0.98
CA PHE A 13 4.31 -7.81 -1.47
C PHE A 13 3.14 -8.36 -0.65
N HIS A 14 3.29 -8.50 0.67
CA HIS A 14 2.19 -8.88 1.54
C HIS A 14 1.44 -7.64 2.01
N PHE A 15 0.12 -7.73 2.01
CA PHE A 15 -0.79 -6.69 2.43
C PHE A 15 -1.80 -7.27 3.40
N LYS A 16 -2.16 -6.49 4.41
CA LYS A 16 -3.30 -6.70 5.29
C LYS A 16 -4.23 -5.50 5.16
N THR A 17 -5.50 -5.72 4.85
CA THR A 17 -6.51 -4.65 4.78
C THR A 17 -6.98 -4.22 6.16
N PHE A 18 -7.78 -3.14 6.21
CA PHE A 18 -8.34 -2.62 7.46
C PHE A 18 -9.33 -3.57 8.15
N ASP A 19 -10.00 -4.44 7.40
CA ASP A 19 -10.91 -5.49 7.87
C ASP A 19 -10.20 -6.82 8.16
N GLY A 20 -8.90 -6.91 7.85
CA GLY A 20 -8.05 -8.02 8.26
C GLY A 20 -7.79 -9.09 7.20
N ASP A 21 -8.21 -8.86 5.95
CA ASP A 21 -7.91 -9.75 4.84
C ASP A 21 -6.45 -9.64 4.41
N PHE A 22 -5.88 -10.80 4.02
CA PHE A 22 -4.48 -10.92 3.63
C PHE A 22 -4.34 -11.16 2.13
N TYR A 23 -3.49 -10.37 1.47
CA TYR A 23 -3.22 -10.49 0.04
C TYR A 23 -1.72 -10.52 -0.24
N ARG A 24 -1.35 -11.20 -1.32
CA ARG A 24 -0.01 -11.10 -1.90
C ARG A 24 -0.10 -10.65 -3.35
N PHE A 25 0.28 -9.40 -3.62
CA PHE A 25 0.10 -8.78 -4.93
C PHE A 25 1.39 -8.20 -5.48
N LYS A 26 1.99 -8.89 -6.47
CA LYS A 26 3.27 -8.50 -7.08
C LYS A 26 3.14 -7.41 -8.14
N GLY A 27 2.61 -6.25 -7.76
CA GLY A 27 2.51 -5.08 -8.64
C GLY A 27 3.83 -4.30 -8.72
N MET A 28 4.27 -3.96 -9.93
CA MET A 28 5.52 -3.21 -10.21
C MET A 28 5.24 -1.81 -10.76
N CYS A 29 4.14 -1.20 -10.31
CA CYS A 29 3.72 0.14 -10.67
C CYS A 29 3.41 0.96 -9.41
N GLU A 30 2.87 2.16 -9.62
CA GLU A 30 2.28 2.96 -8.56
C GLU A 30 0.82 2.56 -8.32
N TYR A 31 0.45 2.36 -7.06
CA TYR A 31 -0.89 1.98 -6.64
C TYR A 31 -1.35 2.84 -5.46
N LYS A 32 -2.65 3.11 -5.40
CA LYS A 32 -3.28 3.70 -4.21
C LYS A 32 -3.43 2.63 -3.14
N LEU A 33 -2.68 2.74 -2.06
CA LEU A 33 -2.80 1.82 -0.92
C LEU A 33 -4.06 2.13 -0.11
N VAL A 34 -4.34 3.41 0.11
CA VAL A 34 -5.59 3.90 0.70
C VAL A 34 -5.86 5.32 0.19
N TYR A 35 -7.11 5.67 -0.04
CA TYR A 35 -7.54 7.03 -0.38
C TYR A 35 -8.98 7.26 0.06
N ASP A 36 -9.38 8.51 0.26
CA ASP A 36 -10.80 8.83 0.42
C ASP A 36 -11.54 8.71 -0.92
N CYS A 37 -12.60 7.92 -0.99
CA CYS A 37 -13.41 7.79 -2.20
C CYS A 37 -14.70 8.61 -2.19
N LYS A 38 -14.96 9.39 -1.12
CA LYS A 38 -16.20 10.18 -1.00
C LYS A 38 -16.22 11.41 -1.90
N ASP A 39 -15.07 12.01 -2.15
CA ASP A 39 -14.94 13.25 -2.91
C ASP A 39 -14.06 13.07 -4.16
N PRO A 40 -14.34 13.80 -5.25
CA PRO A 40 -13.46 13.84 -6.44
C PRO A 40 -12.05 14.37 -6.11
N SER A 41 -11.95 15.19 -5.06
CA SER A 41 -10.68 15.68 -4.51
C SER A 41 -10.53 15.12 -3.09
N PRO A 42 -9.84 13.98 -2.93
CA PRO A 42 -9.71 13.33 -1.64
C PRO A 42 -8.81 14.15 -0.70
N TRP A 43 -9.23 14.28 0.56
CA TRP A 43 -8.44 14.97 1.57
C TRP A 43 -7.17 14.20 1.96
N PHE A 44 -7.15 12.89 1.73
CA PHE A 44 -5.97 12.04 1.90
C PHE A 44 -5.89 10.98 0.82
N SER A 45 -4.66 10.68 0.42
CA SER A 45 -4.32 9.54 -0.41
C SER A 45 -2.96 9.02 0.04
N VAL A 46 -2.71 7.73 -0.04
CA VAL A 46 -1.39 7.13 0.20
C VAL A 46 -1.08 6.22 -0.95
N HIS A 47 0.05 6.48 -1.60
CA HIS A 47 0.48 5.81 -2.80
C HIS A 47 1.73 4.98 -2.49
N VAL A 48 1.79 3.80 -3.09
CA VAL A 48 2.92 2.89 -3.03
C VAL A 48 3.43 2.69 -4.44
N LYS A 49 4.70 2.99 -4.65
CA LYS A 49 5.39 2.78 -5.92
C LYS A 49 6.47 1.73 -5.75
N ARG A 50 6.43 0.71 -6.59
CA ARG A 50 7.47 -0.30 -6.68
C ARG A 50 7.96 -0.38 -8.12
N MET A 51 9.26 -0.52 -8.31
CA MET A 51 9.90 -0.65 -9.62
C MET A 51 10.82 -1.86 -9.56
N GLU A 52 10.95 -2.57 -10.68
CA GLU A 52 11.93 -3.64 -10.83
C GLU A 52 13.29 -2.98 -11.10
N ASP A 53 14.03 -2.72 -10.03
CA ASP A 53 15.33 -2.07 -10.11
C ASP A 53 16.38 -3.04 -9.59
N THR A 54 17.18 -3.61 -10.49
CA THR A 54 18.18 -4.66 -10.18
C THR A 54 19.28 -4.19 -9.22
N ASN A 55 19.34 -2.87 -8.94
CA ASN A 55 20.34 -2.24 -8.09
C ASN A 55 19.76 -1.53 -6.85
N LYS A 56 18.45 -1.61 -6.59
CA LYS A 56 17.80 -0.92 -5.46
C LYS A 56 17.22 -1.90 -4.45
N SER A 57 17.30 -1.53 -3.17
CA SER A 57 16.60 -2.21 -2.09
C SER A 57 15.13 -2.41 -2.46
N GLU A 58 14.61 -3.62 -2.26
CA GLU A 58 13.25 -4.10 -2.59
C GLU A 58 12.11 -3.34 -1.86
N SER A 59 12.46 -2.24 -1.19
CA SER A 59 11.58 -1.41 -0.40
C SER A 59 10.76 -0.49 -1.31
N PRO A 60 9.43 -0.44 -1.14
CA PRO A 60 8.59 0.47 -1.91
C PRO A 60 8.81 1.92 -1.52
N GLU A 61 8.65 2.82 -2.48
CA GLU A 61 8.53 4.26 -2.22
C GLU A 61 7.10 4.57 -1.79
N ILE A 62 6.95 5.40 -0.74
CA ILE A 62 5.66 5.76 -0.15
C ILE A 62 5.48 7.27 -0.26
N SER A 63 4.36 7.70 -0.83
CA SER A 63 3.95 9.11 -0.89
C SER A 63 2.54 9.29 -0.31
N ARG A 64 2.25 10.50 0.19
CA ARG A 64 0.96 10.93 0.73
C ARG A 64 0.44 12.12 -0.07
#